data_AF-A0A411PN09-F1
#
_entry.id   AF-A0A411PN09-F1
#
_cell.length_a   1.000
_cell.length_b   1.000
_cell.length_c   1.000
_cell.angle_alpha   90.00
_cell.angle_beta   90.00
_cell.angle_gamma   90.00
#
_symmetry.space_group_name_H-M   'P 1'
#
loop_
_entity.id
_entity.type
_entity.pdbx_description
1 polymer ?
#
loop_
_entity_poly.entity_id
_entity_poly.type
_entity_poly.pdbx_seq_one_letter_code
_entity_poly.pdbx_strand_id
1 'polypeptide(L)'
;MTFCAQVNAESFNLEYLAPQSSADKQAQQALQSANGLGAISDFINQTFEFDQPINLVVGTEDGPYYDSSDATIAFPYWFYTEVKQRFTKANYGQTGVSVADASLDAMVHTTFHELAHAVIDIHQLPVVGKEEDAADGLASVLMIEFFENGADMAISAADLFDLESENRKVLEDADFWDEHSLNEQRYFSTLCHVYGSNPDAYQDMIKQQIFTAERGELCIEEYQVLAGSWYELLSPMMKQTDE
;
A
#
# COMPACT_ATOMS: atom_id res chain seq x y z
N MET A 1 45.96 -3.02 -4.69
CA MET A 1 44.67 -2.81 -4.01
C MET A 1 43.62 -2.99 -5.08
N THR A 2 42.97 -4.13 -5.09
CA THR A 2 41.88 -4.42 -6.03
C THR A 2 40.68 -3.63 -5.55
N PHE A 3 40.25 -2.63 -6.32
CA PHE A 3 38.91 -2.08 -6.18
C PHE A 3 37.94 -3.20 -6.57
N CYS A 4 37.32 -3.84 -5.58
CA CYS A 4 36.06 -4.51 -5.85
C CYS A 4 35.07 -3.41 -6.21
N ALA A 5 34.57 -3.43 -7.44
CA ALA A 5 33.36 -2.69 -7.76
C ALA A 5 32.32 -3.12 -6.73
N GLN A 6 31.80 -2.17 -5.94
CA GLN A 6 30.53 -2.39 -5.25
C GLN A 6 29.54 -2.71 -6.36
N VAL A 7 29.14 -3.97 -6.43
CA VAL A 7 27.85 -4.31 -7.02
C VAL A 7 26.88 -3.57 -6.10
N ASN A 8 26.26 -2.49 -6.58
CA ASN A 8 25.18 -1.86 -5.85
C ASN A 8 24.13 -2.95 -5.69
N ALA A 9 24.07 -3.58 -4.52
CA ALA A 9 23.00 -4.49 -4.19
C ALA A 9 21.69 -3.68 -4.24
N GLU A 10 20.65 -4.25 -4.82
CA GLU A 10 19.33 -3.63 -4.82
C GLU A 10 18.89 -3.37 -3.37
N SER A 11 18.32 -2.18 -3.12
CA SER A 11 17.80 -1.80 -1.81
C SER A 11 16.48 -2.52 -1.50
N PHE A 12 15.80 -3.02 -2.54
CA PHE A 12 14.56 -3.77 -2.43
C PHE A 12 14.57 -4.97 -3.37
N ASN A 13 14.46 -6.19 -2.84
CA ASN A 13 14.52 -7.44 -3.60
C ASN A 13 13.14 -8.11 -3.66
N LEU A 14 12.69 -8.54 -4.85
CA LEU A 14 11.45 -9.31 -5.01
C LEU A 14 11.75 -10.79 -5.30
N GLU A 15 11.22 -11.68 -4.46
CA GLU A 15 11.30 -13.13 -4.62
C GLU A 15 9.91 -13.77 -4.68
N TYR A 16 9.73 -14.74 -5.59
CA TYR A 16 8.54 -15.60 -5.64
C TYR A 16 8.90 -17.03 -5.25
N LEU A 17 8.38 -17.51 -4.13
CA LEU A 17 8.51 -18.89 -3.68
C LEU A 17 7.68 -19.84 -4.56
N ALA A 18 8.07 -21.12 -4.54
CA ALA A 18 7.40 -22.15 -5.32
C ALA A 18 5.95 -22.37 -4.83
N PRO A 19 4.95 -22.36 -5.73
CA PRO A 19 3.55 -22.59 -5.35
C PRO A 19 3.36 -24.02 -4.85
N GLN A 20 2.58 -24.18 -3.78
CA GLN A 20 2.27 -25.48 -3.16
C GLN A 20 0.92 -26.05 -3.61
N SER A 21 0.07 -25.20 -4.21
CA SER A 21 -1.27 -25.58 -4.68
C SER A 21 -1.57 -25.08 -6.10
N SER A 22 -2.68 -25.55 -6.67
CA SER A 22 -3.19 -25.02 -7.95
C SER A 22 -3.70 -23.57 -7.82
N ALA A 23 -4.19 -23.18 -6.64
CA ALA A 23 -4.59 -21.80 -6.35
C ALA A 23 -3.35 -20.89 -6.29
N ASP A 24 -2.30 -21.33 -5.60
CA ASP A 24 -1.02 -20.61 -5.52
C ASP A 24 -0.43 -20.39 -6.90
N LYS A 25 -0.47 -21.43 -7.74
CA LYS A 25 0.01 -21.31 -9.13
C LYS A 25 -0.76 -20.27 -9.93
N GLN A 26 -2.07 -20.16 -9.72
CA GLN A 26 -2.90 -19.13 -10.37
C GLN A 26 -2.60 -17.73 -9.82
N ALA A 27 -2.41 -17.60 -8.50
CA ALA A 27 -2.04 -16.36 -7.85
C ALA A 27 -0.67 -15.87 -8.35
N GLN A 28 0.35 -16.74 -8.31
CA GLN A 28 1.68 -16.46 -8.84
C GLN A 28 1.63 -16.01 -10.30
N GLN A 29 0.91 -16.74 -11.16
CA GLN A 29 0.78 -16.39 -12.57
C GLN A 29 0.13 -15.01 -12.76
N ALA A 30 -0.89 -14.68 -11.99
CA ALA A 30 -1.56 -13.38 -12.08
C ALA A 30 -0.63 -12.24 -11.65
N LEU A 31 0.04 -12.39 -10.51
CA LEU A 31 0.98 -11.40 -9.97
C LEU A 31 2.16 -11.14 -10.91
N GLN A 32 2.71 -12.20 -11.52
CA GLN A 32 3.80 -12.09 -12.48
C GLN A 32 3.36 -11.51 -13.84
N SER A 33 2.15 -11.83 -14.30
CA SER A 33 1.68 -11.38 -15.63
C SER A 33 1.36 -9.89 -15.65
N ALA A 34 0.86 -9.35 -14.54
CA ALA A 34 0.54 -7.93 -14.43
C ALA A 34 1.79 -7.06 -14.17
N ASN A 35 2.87 -7.67 -13.67
CA ASN A 35 4.12 -7.00 -13.31
C ASN A 35 3.97 -5.83 -12.30
N GLY A 36 2.88 -5.80 -11.51
CA GLY A 36 2.66 -4.72 -10.53
C GLY A 36 3.73 -4.69 -9.45
N LEU A 37 3.98 -5.83 -8.78
CA LEU A 37 5.02 -5.93 -7.75
C LEU A 37 6.44 -5.74 -8.32
N GLY A 38 6.68 -6.16 -9.57
CA GLY A 38 7.94 -5.92 -10.26
C GLY A 38 8.17 -4.43 -10.52
N ALA A 39 7.15 -3.72 -11.00
CA ALA A 39 7.22 -2.27 -11.21
C ALA A 39 7.42 -1.50 -9.89
N ILE A 40 6.82 -1.96 -8.79
CA ILE A 40 7.07 -1.41 -7.45
C ILE A 40 8.54 -1.62 -7.04
N SER A 41 9.06 -2.84 -7.21
CA SER A 41 10.46 -3.15 -6.91
C SER A 41 11.41 -2.24 -7.68
N ASP A 42 11.16 -2.06 -8.99
CA ASP A 42 11.94 -1.17 -9.86
C ASP A 42 11.83 0.29 -9.38
N PHE A 43 10.63 0.76 -9.06
CA PHE A 43 10.38 2.11 -8.54
C PHE A 43 11.14 2.36 -7.24
N ILE A 44 11.04 1.45 -6.26
CA ILE A 44 11.72 1.59 -4.96
C ILE A 44 13.23 1.62 -5.18
N ASN A 45 13.76 0.70 -5.99
CA ASN A 45 15.19 0.67 -6.30
C ASN A 45 15.67 1.89 -7.08
N GLN A 46 14.82 2.58 -7.84
CA GLN A 46 15.19 3.82 -8.54
C GLN A 46 15.08 5.05 -7.65
N THR A 47 14.18 5.03 -6.67
CA THR A 47 13.81 6.21 -5.87
C THR A 47 14.53 6.24 -4.53
N PHE A 48 14.79 5.09 -3.91
CA PHE A 48 15.26 5.01 -2.52
C PHE A 48 16.55 4.18 -2.38
N GLU A 49 17.37 4.60 -1.43
CA GLU A 49 18.55 3.89 -0.93
C GLU A 49 18.40 3.71 0.58
N PHE A 50 18.23 2.45 1.01
CA PHE A 50 18.06 2.09 2.41
C PHE A 50 19.37 1.62 3.02
N ASP A 51 19.52 1.76 4.34
CA ASP A 51 20.72 1.35 5.07
C ASP A 51 20.94 -0.17 5.07
N GLN A 52 19.88 -0.94 4.80
CA GLN A 52 19.93 -2.38 4.55
C GLN A 52 18.89 -2.79 3.49
N PRO A 53 19.12 -3.89 2.74
CA PRO A 53 18.15 -4.38 1.78
C PRO A 53 16.85 -4.84 2.44
N ILE A 54 15.72 -4.54 1.82
CA ILE A 54 14.39 -5.03 2.18
C ILE A 54 14.00 -6.13 1.19
N ASN A 55 13.41 -7.22 1.67
CA ASN A 55 13.01 -8.35 0.82
C ASN A 55 11.49 -8.48 0.77
N LEU A 56 10.88 -8.38 -0.40
CA LEU A 56 9.50 -8.78 -0.63
C LEU A 56 9.46 -10.24 -1.08
N VAL A 57 8.97 -11.12 -0.20
CA VAL A 57 8.90 -12.56 -0.46
C VAL A 57 7.45 -12.98 -0.65
N VAL A 58 7.11 -13.34 -1.88
CA VAL A 58 5.76 -13.76 -2.26
C VAL A 58 5.64 -15.28 -2.27
N GLY A 59 4.60 -15.82 -1.64
CA GLY A 59 4.35 -17.25 -1.46
C GLY A 59 4.76 -17.81 -0.11
N THR A 60 4.91 -16.94 0.90
CA THR A 60 5.10 -17.34 2.31
C THR A 60 3.89 -18.09 2.86
N GLU A 61 4.05 -18.75 4.00
CA GLU A 61 2.96 -19.44 4.71
C GLU A 61 2.01 -18.43 5.37
N ASP A 62 2.57 -17.45 6.07
CA ASP A 62 1.86 -16.39 6.78
C ASP A 62 2.14 -15.01 6.17
N GLY A 63 1.31 -14.03 6.53
CA GLY A 63 1.36 -12.64 6.05
C GLY A 63 -0.01 -12.14 5.60
N PRO A 64 -0.12 -10.91 5.06
CA PRO A 64 0.96 -9.94 4.90
C PRO A 64 1.49 -9.40 6.24
N TYR A 65 2.81 -9.20 6.35
CA TYR A 65 3.46 -8.44 7.44
C TYR A 65 4.93 -8.12 7.07
N TYR A 66 5.52 -7.15 7.75
CA TYR A 66 6.95 -6.90 7.82
C TYR A 66 7.61 -7.60 9.04
N ASP A 67 8.66 -8.38 8.80
CA ASP A 67 9.53 -8.98 9.82
C ASP A 67 10.80 -8.15 10.01
N SER A 68 10.88 -7.47 11.15
CA SER A 68 12.06 -6.67 11.54
C SER A 68 13.34 -7.48 11.80
N SER A 69 13.25 -8.80 11.97
CA SER A 69 14.42 -9.63 12.30
C SER A 69 15.36 -9.84 11.11
N ASP A 70 14.82 -9.81 9.89
CA ASP A 70 15.57 -9.98 8.64
C ASP A 70 15.15 -9.03 7.50
N ALA A 71 14.37 -8.00 7.83
CA ALA A 71 13.85 -6.98 6.91
C ALA A 71 13.03 -7.58 5.74
N THR A 72 12.13 -8.52 6.06
CA THR A 72 11.31 -9.23 5.06
C THR A 72 9.85 -8.81 5.13
N ILE A 73 9.30 -8.38 4.00
CA ILE A 73 7.87 -8.28 3.75
C ILE A 73 7.39 -9.65 3.26
N ALA A 74 6.66 -10.36 4.10
CA ALA A 74 6.12 -11.68 3.81
C ALA A 74 4.73 -11.55 3.17
N PHE A 75 4.52 -12.19 2.02
CA PHE A 75 3.28 -12.07 1.27
C PHE A 75 2.73 -13.42 0.79
N PRO A 76 1.70 -14.00 1.41
CA PRO A 76 1.20 -15.31 1.02
C PRO A 76 0.36 -15.28 -0.26
N TYR A 77 0.41 -16.33 -1.08
CA TYR A 77 -0.42 -16.44 -2.28
C TYR A 77 -1.93 -16.50 -1.99
N TRP A 78 -2.30 -16.97 -0.80
CA TRP A 78 -3.70 -17.04 -0.40
C TRP A 78 -4.31 -15.65 -0.21
N PHE A 79 -3.53 -14.63 0.16
CA PHE A 79 -4.04 -13.27 0.34
C PHE A 79 -4.55 -12.69 -0.98
N TYR A 80 -3.76 -12.78 -2.06
CA TYR A 80 -4.23 -12.37 -3.40
C TYR A 80 -5.51 -13.11 -3.79
N THR A 81 -5.59 -14.40 -3.47
CA THR A 81 -6.77 -15.22 -3.76
C THR A 81 -7.99 -14.76 -2.98
N GLU A 82 -7.83 -14.39 -1.71
CA GLU A 82 -8.89 -13.86 -0.86
C GLU A 82 -9.38 -12.49 -1.33
N VAL A 83 -8.46 -11.55 -1.55
CA VAL A 83 -8.76 -10.22 -2.09
C VAL A 83 -9.54 -10.33 -3.40
N LYS A 84 -9.07 -11.17 -4.32
CA LYS A 84 -9.76 -11.44 -5.59
C LYS A 84 -11.17 -11.99 -5.39
N GLN A 85 -11.37 -12.86 -4.40
CA GLN A 85 -12.70 -13.39 -4.09
C GLN A 85 -13.63 -12.32 -3.55
N ARG A 86 -13.14 -11.39 -2.71
CA ARG A 86 -13.92 -10.25 -2.20
C ARG A 86 -14.42 -9.36 -3.34
N PHE A 87 -13.52 -8.90 -4.21
CA PHE A 87 -13.89 -8.10 -5.38
C PHE A 87 -14.81 -8.86 -6.36
N THR A 88 -14.61 -10.17 -6.54
CA THR A 88 -15.51 -11.00 -7.34
C THR A 88 -16.92 -11.02 -6.75
N LYS A 89 -17.04 -11.26 -5.44
CA LYS A 89 -18.33 -11.33 -4.72
C LYS A 89 -19.07 -10.00 -4.75
N ALA A 90 -18.34 -8.89 -4.69
CA ALA A 90 -18.86 -7.53 -4.80
C ALA A 90 -19.32 -7.16 -6.23
N ASN A 91 -19.06 -8.02 -7.23
CA ASN A 91 -19.24 -7.69 -8.65
C ASN A 91 -18.48 -6.42 -9.07
N TYR A 92 -17.27 -6.24 -8.52
CA TYR A 92 -16.52 -4.99 -8.64
C TYR A 92 -16.25 -4.58 -10.09
N GLY A 93 -16.18 -5.53 -11.03
CA GLY A 93 -16.10 -5.25 -12.47
C GLY A 93 -17.16 -4.29 -13.04
N GLN A 94 -18.28 -4.06 -12.33
CA GLN A 94 -19.31 -3.09 -12.71
C GLN A 94 -18.91 -1.64 -12.48
N THR A 95 -17.87 -1.37 -11.67
CA THR A 95 -17.30 -0.02 -11.46
C THR A 95 -16.49 0.45 -12.68
N GLY A 96 -16.09 -0.47 -13.55
CA GLY A 96 -15.20 -0.21 -14.68
C GLY A 96 -13.75 -0.67 -14.46
N VAL A 97 -13.39 -1.02 -13.22
CA VAL A 97 -12.10 -1.62 -12.87
C VAL A 97 -12.23 -3.14 -12.85
N SER A 98 -11.32 -3.87 -13.51
CA SER A 98 -11.41 -5.32 -13.51
C SER A 98 -11.11 -5.87 -12.11
N VAL A 99 -11.70 -7.01 -11.75
CA VAL A 99 -11.41 -7.69 -10.48
C VAL A 99 -9.91 -7.98 -10.33
N ALA A 100 -9.22 -8.30 -11.42
CA ALA A 100 -7.79 -8.57 -11.38
C ALA A 100 -6.97 -7.31 -11.07
N ASP A 101 -7.34 -6.17 -11.68
CA ASP A 101 -6.67 -4.88 -11.46
C ASP A 101 -6.91 -4.40 -10.03
N ALA A 102 -8.17 -4.39 -9.56
CA ALA A 102 -8.49 -4.01 -8.18
C ALA A 102 -7.77 -4.89 -7.13
N SER A 103 -7.63 -6.18 -7.43
CA SER A 103 -6.86 -7.09 -6.56
C SER A 103 -5.37 -6.75 -6.56
N LEU A 104 -4.82 -6.32 -7.70
CA LEU A 104 -3.43 -5.91 -7.78
C LEU A 104 -3.20 -4.55 -7.10
N ASP A 105 -4.13 -3.61 -7.24
CA ASP A 105 -4.09 -2.31 -6.58
C ASP A 105 -4.05 -2.47 -5.05
N ALA A 106 -4.87 -3.38 -4.51
CA ALA A 106 -4.82 -3.73 -3.09
C ALA A 106 -3.48 -4.36 -2.69
N MET A 107 -2.91 -5.24 -3.52
CA MET A 107 -1.58 -5.82 -3.27
C MET A 107 -0.47 -4.74 -3.27
N VAL A 108 -0.57 -3.75 -4.18
CA VAL A 108 0.34 -2.61 -4.26
C VAL A 108 0.26 -1.78 -2.98
N HIS A 109 -0.96 -1.43 -2.55
CA HIS A 109 -1.20 -0.71 -1.31
C HIS A 109 -0.61 -1.46 -0.11
N THR A 110 -0.94 -2.74 0.06
CA THR A 110 -0.40 -3.56 1.15
C THR A 110 1.12 -3.63 1.11
N THR A 111 1.73 -3.74 -0.09
CA THR A 111 3.19 -3.72 -0.21
C THR A 111 3.80 -2.40 0.29
N PHE A 112 3.19 -1.26 -0.05
CA PHE A 112 3.67 0.03 0.45
C PHE A 112 3.39 0.26 1.94
N HIS A 113 2.30 -0.31 2.46
CA HIS A 113 2.01 -0.33 3.88
C HIS A 113 3.11 -1.09 4.64
N GLU A 114 3.46 -2.31 4.22
CA GLU A 114 4.56 -3.07 4.83
C GLU A 114 5.94 -2.42 4.62
N LEU A 115 6.14 -1.73 3.49
CA LEU A 115 7.33 -0.92 3.27
C LEU A 115 7.42 0.23 4.29
N ALA A 116 6.29 0.80 4.72
CA ALA A 116 6.29 1.84 5.73
C ALA A 116 6.82 1.34 7.07
N HIS A 117 6.40 0.16 7.52
CA HIS A 117 6.96 -0.49 8.70
C HIS A 117 8.46 -0.72 8.56
N ALA A 118 8.91 -1.22 7.41
CA ALA A 118 10.32 -1.41 7.13
C ALA A 118 11.12 -0.10 7.21
N VAL A 119 10.61 0.97 6.59
CA VAL A 119 11.26 2.28 6.59
C VAL A 119 11.32 2.88 8.01
N ILE A 120 10.23 2.76 8.77
CA ILE A 120 10.16 3.22 10.16
C ILE A 120 11.18 2.49 11.02
N ASP A 121 11.24 1.17 10.92
CA ASP A 121 12.16 0.32 11.68
C ASP A 121 13.63 0.56 11.28
N ILE A 122 13.96 0.50 9.99
CA ILE A 122 15.34 0.63 9.50
C ILE A 122 15.93 1.99 9.85
N HIS A 123 15.16 3.07 9.66
CA HIS A 123 15.64 4.44 9.87
C HIS A 123 15.26 5.00 11.25
N GLN A 124 14.62 4.20 12.10
CA GLN A 124 14.19 4.57 13.46
C GLN A 124 13.37 5.87 13.46
N LEU A 125 12.42 5.96 12.52
CA LEU A 125 11.58 7.14 12.37
C LEU A 125 10.64 7.29 13.58
N PRO A 126 10.41 8.51 14.09
CA PRO A 126 9.51 8.72 15.21
C PRO A 126 8.05 8.52 14.80
N VAL A 127 7.32 7.69 15.56
CA VAL A 127 5.87 7.52 15.43
C VAL A 127 5.19 8.13 16.66
N VAL A 128 4.37 9.16 16.44
CA VAL A 128 3.67 9.92 17.52
C VAL A 128 2.16 9.65 17.55
N GLY A 129 1.71 8.60 16.88
CA GLY A 129 0.32 8.15 16.77
C GLY A 129 0.24 6.62 16.62
N LYS A 130 -0.81 6.11 15.97
CA LYS A 130 -0.86 4.70 15.53
C LYS A 130 0.09 4.51 14.35
N GLU A 131 0.95 3.50 14.42
CA GLU A 131 1.88 3.18 13.32
C GLU A 131 1.12 2.74 12.06
N GLU A 132 0.07 1.94 12.22
CA GLU A 132 -0.81 1.49 11.13
C GLU A 132 -1.42 2.65 10.32
N ASP A 133 -1.88 3.71 10.99
CA ASP A 133 -2.44 4.88 10.30
C ASP A 133 -1.33 5.65 9.56
N ALA A 134 -0.11 5.67 10.10
CA ALA A 134 1.03 6.25 9.42
C ALA A 134 1.41 5.42 8.18
N ALA A 135 1.39 4.08 8.29
CA ALA A 135 1.68 3.16 7.20
C ALA A 135 0.66 3.26 6.05
N ASP A 136 -0.64 3.31 6.35
CA ASP A 136 -1.69 3.59 5.36
C ASP A 136 -1.52 4.96 4.70
N GLY A 137 -1.13 5.96 5.50
CA GLY A 137 -0.82 7.30 5.02
C GLY A 137 0.34 7.29 4.03
N LEU A 138 1.43 6.58 4.33
CA LEU A 138 2.57 6.46 3.42
C LEU A 138 2.19 5.71 2.15
N ALA A 139 1.44 4.61 2.26
CA ALA A 139 0.96 3.86 1.10
C ALA A 139 0.14 4.76 0.16
N SER A 140 -0.77 5.57 0.73
CA SER A 140 -1.53 6.56 -0.03
C SER A 140 -0.63 7.57 -0.75
N VAL A 141 0.35 8.14 -0.04
CA VAL A 141 1.29 9.14 -0.61
C VAL A 141 2.12 8.53 -1.74
N LEU A 142 2.72 7.35 -1.53
CA LEU A 142 3.55 6.70 -2.54
C LEU A 142 2.76 6.36 -3.80
N MET A 143 1.52 5.87 -3.65
CA MET A 143 0.65 5.62 -4.80
C MET A 143 0.32 6.91 -5.53
N ILE A 144 -0.23 7.91 -4.84
CA ILE A 144 -0.75 9.15 -5.46
C ILE A 144 0.37 9.96 -6.13
N GLU A 145 1.52 10.11 -5.49
CA GLU A 145 2.56 11.03 -5.97
C GLU A 145 3.46 10.43 -7.06
N PHE A 146 3.59 9.10 -7.12
CA PHE A 146 4.58 8.45 -7.99
C PHE A 146 3.99 7.54 -9.08
N PHE A 147 2.67 7.32 -9.11
CA PHE A 147 2.01 6.51 -10.13
C PHE A 147 0.93 7.30 -10.86
N GLU A 148 0.92 7.25 -12.20
CA GLU A 148 -0.03 8.02 -13.05
C GLU A 148 -1.51 7.79 -12.70
N ASN A 149 -1.88 6.55 -12.38
CA ASN A 149 -3.24 6.17 -11.94
C ASN A 149 -3.31 5.89 -10.43
N GLY A 150 -2.32 6.33 -9.66
CA GLY A 150 -2.13 5.92 -8.27
C GLY A 150 -3.28 6.29 -7.33
N ALA A 151 -3.94 7.42 -7.59
CA ALA A 151 -5.12 7.83 -6.85
C ALA A 151 -6.32 6.89 -7.09
N ASP A 152 -6.53 6.42 -8.32
CA ASP A 152 -7.58 5.42 -8.61
C ASP A 152 -7.22 4.05 -8.03
N MET A 153 -5.94 3.67 -8.05
CA MET A 153 -5.46 2.46 -7.38
C MET A 153 -5.68 2.54 -5.85
N ALA A 154 -5.48 3.71 -5.25
CA ALA A 154 -5.73 3.93 -3.83
C ALA A 154 -7.23 3.84 -3.49
N ILE A 155 -8.12 4.25 -4.40
CA ILE A 155 -9.58 4.00 -4.26
C ILE A 155 -9.87 2.50 -4.30
N SER A 156 -9.33 1.75 -5.27
CA SER A 156 -9.48 0.28 -5.32
C SER A 156 -9.02 -0.38 -4.02
N ALA A 157 -7.87 0.05 -3.48
CA ALA A 157 -7.36 -0.46 -2.20
C ALA A 157 -8.25 -0.07 -1.02
N ALA A 158 -8.76 1.17 -0.98
CA ALA A 158 -9.70 1.60 0.05
C ALA A 158 -10.98 0.76 0.03
N ASP A 159 -11.53 0.47 -1.15
CA ASP A 159 -12.72 -0.36 -1.31
C ASP A 159 -12.53 -1.77 -0.73
N LEU A 160 -11.30 -2.30 -0.67
CA LEU A 160 -11.03 -3.55 0.05
C LEU A 160 -11.35 -3.42 1.54
N PHE A 161 -10.99 -2.31 2.19
CA PHE A 161 -11.34 -2.08 3.60
C PHE A 161 -12.86 -2.05 3.79
N ASP A 162 -13.60 -1.38 2.91
CA ASP A 162 -15.07 -1.39 2.97
C ASP A 162 -15.63 -2.82 2.83
N LEU A 163 -15.11 -3.62 1.89
CA LEU A 163 -15.48 -5.02 1.72
C LEU A 163 -15.09 -5.92 2.90
N GLU A 164 -14.01 -5.62 3.60
CA GLU A 164 -13.60 -6.33 4.81
C GLU A 164 -14.47 -5.95 6.01
N SER A 165 -14.93 -4.69 6.08
CA SER A 165 -15.84 -4.22 7.12
C SER A 165 -17.15 -5.03 7.16
N GLU A 166 -17.62 -5.53 6.00
CA GLU A 166 -18.82 -6.37 5.89
C GLU A 166 -18.73 -7.69 6.69
N ASN A 167 -17.51 -8.15 7.02
CA ASN A 167 -17.33 -9.35 7.83
C ASN A 167 -17.77 -9.12 9.29
N ARG A 168 -17.78 -7.86 9.75
CA ARG A 168 -18.16 -7.48 11.11
C ARG A 168 -19.64 -7.11 11.17
N LYS A 169 -20.39 -7.75 12.06
CA LYS A 169 -21.83 -7.47 12.27
C LYS A 169 -22.12 -6.48 13.38
N VAL A 170 -21.24 -6.45 14.38
CA VAL A 170 -21.34 -5.60 15.58
C VAL A 170 -19.93 -5.20 15.98
N LEU A 171 -19.78 -4.00 16.52
CA LEU A 171 -18.53 -3.57 17.15
C LEU A 171 -18.41 -4.23 18.53
N GLU A 172 -17.28 -4.83 18.78
CA GLU A 172 -16.87 -5.38 20.07
C GLU A 172 -15.80 -4.49 20.69
N ASP A 173 -15.58 -4.63 22.01
CA ASP A 173 -14.50 -3.90 22.70
C ASP A 173 -13.14 -4.13 22.01
N ALA A 174 -12.98 -5.31 21.40
CA ALA A 174 -11.78 -5.68 20.68
C ALA A 174 -11.50 -4.84 19.44
N ASP A 175 -12.51 -4.26 18.81
CA ASP A 175 -12.32 -3.40 17.64
C ASP A 175 -11.74 -2.02 18.02
N PHE A 176 -11.93 -1.56 19.27
CA PHE A 176 -11.56 -0.20 19.67
C PHE A 176 -10.12 -0.06 20.20
N TRP A 177 -9.51 -1.17 20.59
CA TRP A 177 -8.10 -1.23 21.02
C TRP A 177 -7.21 -1.99 20.04
N ASP A 178 -7.74 -2.34 18.86
CA ASP A 178 -6.98 -2.92 17.76
C ASP A 178 -5.88 -1.93 17.34
N GLU A 179 -4.75 -2.48 16.87
CA GLU A 179 -3.64 -1.66 16.37
C GLU A 179 -4.09 -0.86 15.14
N HIS A 180 -4.83 -1.49 14.24
CA HIS A 180 -5.42 -0.85 13.08
C HIS A 180 -6.61 0.00 13.50
N SER A 181 -6.82 1.11 12.80
CA SER A 181 -8.11 1.79 12.82
C SER A 181 -9.19 0.89 12.20
N LEU A 182 -10.46 1.16 12.50
CA LEU A 182 -11.56 0.40 11.90
C LEU A 182 -11.47 0.48 10.38
N ASN A 183 -11.78 -0.61 9.67
CA ASN A 183 -11.71 -0.63 8.21
C ASN A 183 -12.51 0.50 7.53
N GLU A 184 -13.64 0.91 8.09
CA GLU A 184 -14.42 2.06 7.62
C GLU A 184 -13.66 3.39 7.81
N GLN A 185 -12.88 3.53 8.89
CA GLN A 185 -12.00 4.69 9.09
C GLN A 185 -10.86 4.68 8.09
N ARG A 186 -10.22 3.51 7.85
CA ARG A 186 -9.18 3.34 6.84
C ARG A 186 -9.71 3.70 5.45
N TYR A 187 -10.89 3.20 5.09
CA TYR A 187 -11.60 3.53 3.85
C TYR A 187 -11.78 5.05 3.67
N PHE A 188 -12.44 5.72 4.62
CA PHE A 188 -12.72 7.14 4.51
C PHE A 188 -11.44 8.00 4.60
N SER A 189 -10.41 7.54 5.32
CA SER A 189 -9.11 8.22 5.38
C SER A 189 -8.43 8.20 4.01
N THR A 190 -8.34 7.03 3.37
CA THR A 190 -7.75 6.91 2.03
C THR A 190 -8.51 7.70 0.97
N LEU A 191 -9.86 7.68 0.99
CA LEU A 191 -10.65 8.53 0.09
C LEU A 191 -10.44 10.03 0.35
N CYS A 192 -10.21 10.42 1.60
CA CYS A 192 -9.90 11.79 1.97
C CYS A 192 -8.51 12.19 1.45
N HIS A 193 -7.51 11.30 1.49
CA HIS A 193 -6.21 11.51 0.86
C HIS A 193 -6.33 11.71 -0.66
N VAL A 194 -7.11 10.86 -1.34
CA VAL A 194 -7.35 10.95 -2.80
C VAL A 194 -8.07 12.24 -3.16
N TYR A 195 -9.12 12.62 -2.42
CA TYR A 195 -9.80 13.89 -2.66
C TYR A 195 -8.88 15.08 -2.40
N GLY A 196 -8.14 15.05 -1.29
CA GLY A 196 -7.26 16.13 -0.86
C GLY A 196 -6.09 16.39 -1.81
N SER A 197 -5.59 15.35 -2.48
CA SER A 197 -4.51 15.47 -3.46
C SER A 197 -4.94 16.18 -4.75
N ASN A 198 -6.17 15.94 -5.22
CA ASN A 198 -6.71 16.58 -6.42
C ASN A 198 -8.24 16.77 -6.35
N PRO A 199 -8.72 17.82 -5.65
CA PRO A 199 -10.15 18.07 -5.47
C PRO A 199 -10.91 18.29 -6.79
N ASP A 200 -10.25 18.88 -7.79
CA ASP A 200 -10.86 19.16 -9.09
C ASP A 200 -11.17 17.87 -9.86
N ALA A 201 -10.25 16.90 -9.83
CA ALA A 201 -10.42 15.59 -10.44
C ALA A 201 -11.46 14.73 -9.70
N TYR A 202 -11.50 14.80 -8.37
CA TYR A 202 -12.35 13.96 -7.52
C TYR A 202 -13.59 14.67 -6.94
N GLN A 203 -14.01 15.80 -7.53
CA GLN A 203 -15.18 16.59 -7.12
C GLN A 203 -16.49 15.77 -7.04
N ASP A 204 -16.56 14.65 -7.77
CA ASP A 204 -17.72 13.77 -7.77
C ASP A 204 -17.94 13.11 -6.40
N MET A 205 -16.91 12.97 -5.55
CA MET A 205 -17.06 12.50 -4.17
C MET A 205 -17.98 13.43 -3.34
N ILE A 206 -17.92 14.75 -3.58
CA ILE A 206 -18.84 15.72 -2.96
C ILE A 206 -20.24 15.60 -3.57
N LYS A 207 -20.34 15.49 -4.90
CA LYS A 207 -21.64 15.38 -5.59
C LYS A 207 -22.39 14.12 -5.20
N GLN A 208 -21.68 13.02 -4.97
CA GLN A 208 -22.19 11.73 -4.53
C GLN A 208 -22.40 11.65 -3.01
N GLN A 209 -22.08 12.72 -2.27
CA GLN A 209 -22.23 12.80 -0.81
C GLN A 209 -21.39 11.79 -0.04
N ILE A 210 -20.25 11.37 -0.59
CA ILE A 210 -19.22 10.63 0.16
C ILE A 210 -18.68 11.55 1.28
N PHE A 211 -18.41 12.81 0.93
CA PHE A 211 -18.04 13.86 1.89
C PHE A 211 -18.96 15.08 1.77
N THR A 212 -19.07 15.83 2.86
CA THR A 212 -19.58 17.21 2.81
C THR A 212 -18.51 18.13 2.21
N ALA A 213 -18.91 19.28 1.64
CA ALA A 213 -17.94 20.26 1.13
C ALA A 213 -16.96 20.73 2.22
N GLU A 214 -17.45 20.94 3.45
CA GLU A 214 -16.64 21.27 4.63
C GLU A 214 -15.63 20.16 4.96
N ARG A 215 -16.03 18.89 4.89
CA ARG A 215 -15.09 17.77 5.08
C ARG A 215 -14.05 17.71 3.97
N GLY A 216 -14.45 17.99 2.72
CA GLY A 216 -13.54 18.06 1.58
C GLY A 216 -12.45 19.13 1.75
N GLU A 217 -12.78 20.30 2.29
CA GLU A 217 -11.78 21.34 2.61
C GLU A 217 -10.74 20.83 3.62
N LEU A 218 -11.18 20.11 4.66
CA LEU A 218 -10.26 19.49 5.63
C LEU A 218 -9.38 18.41 4.98
N CYS A 219 -9.91 17.63 4.04
CA CYS A 219 -9.13 16.61 3.32
C CYS A 219 -7.95 17.21 2.55
N ILE A 220 -8.11 18.42 1.99
CA ILE A 220 -7.02 19.13 1.31
C ILE A 220 -5.91 19.48 2.29
N GLU A 221 -6.26 20.05 3.45
CA GLU A 221 -5.28 20.40 4.49
C GLU A 221 -4.60 19.16 5.07
N GLU A 222 -5.37 18.10 5.35
CA GLU A 222 -4.88 16.82 5.87
C GLU A 222 -3.89 16.17 4.91
N TYR A 223 -4.21 16.11 3.60
CA TYR A 223 -3.31 15.52 2.62
C TYR A 223 -2.02 16.32 2.44
N GLN A 224 -2.11 17.66 2.42
CA GLN A 224 -0.92 18.51 2.33
C GLN A 224 0.05 18.28 3.49
N VAL A 225 -0.48 18.15 4.72
CA VAL A 225 0.33 17.86 5.91
C VAL A 225 0.90 16.43 5.84
N LEU A 226 0.09 15.45 5.45
CA LEU A 226 0.51 14.05 5.33
C LEU A 226 1.65 13.89 4.33
N ALA A 227 1.45 14.34 3.08
CA ALA A 227 2.44 14.24 2.02
C ALA A 227 3.72 15.00 2.39
N GLY A 228 3.60 16.25 2.86
CA GLY A 228 4.75 17.05 3.28
C GLY A 228 5.56 16.40 4.41
N SER A 229 4.88 15.78 5.38
CA SER A 229 5.55 15.08 6.49
C SER A 229 6.30 13.84 6.00
N TRP A 230 5.68 13.03 5.12
CA TRP A 230 6.34 11.86 4.56
C TRP A 230 7.50 12.23 3.63
N TYR A 231 7.37 13.28 2.82
CA TYR A 231 8.49 13.79 2.01
C TYR A 231 9.69 14.19 2.87
N GLU A 232 9.46 14.90 3.99
CA GLU A 232 10.55 15.28 4.91
C GLU A 232 11.22 14.04 5.53
N LEU A 233 10.43 13.05 5.95
CA LEU A 233 10.95 11.81 6.56
C LEU A 233 11.70 10.92 5.56
N LEU A 234 11.24 10.87 4.31
CA LEU A 234 11.84 10.07 3.24
C LEU A 234 13.03 10.76 2.56
N SER A 235 13.13 12.09 2.61
CA SER A 235 14.19 12.83 1.92
C SER A 235 15.62 12.30 2.18
N PRO A 236 16.00 11.88 3.40
CA PRO A 236 17.35 11.35 3.65
C PRO A 236 17.66 10.02 2.94
N MET A 237 16.63 9.24 2.59
CA MET A 237 16.76 7.93 1.91
C MET A 237 16.37 8.00 0.43
N MET A 238 15.95 9.15 -0.08
CA MET A 238 15.71 9.34 -1.51
C MET A 238 17.03 9.52 -2.26
N LYS A 239 17.16 8.83 -3.39
CA LYS A 239 18.30 8.99 -4.29
C LYS A 239 18.28 10.39 -4.87
N GLN A 240 19.45 11.04 -4.90
CA GLN A 240 19.58 12.31 -5.60
C GLN A 240 19.41 12.03 -7.10
N THR A 241 18.48 12.72 -7.73
CA THR A 241 18.43 12.79 -9.19
C THR A 241 19.62 13.65 -9.63
N ASP A 242 20.58 13.04 -10.33
CA ASP A 242 21.60 13.80 -11.06
C ASP A 242 20.89 14.70 -12.08
N GLU A 243 20.83 16.01 -11.81
CA GLU A 243 20.52 17.05 -12.81
C GLU A 243 21.69 17.27 -13.78
#